data_AF-A0A961ICU3-F1
#
_entry.id   AF-A0A961ICU3-F1
#
_cell.length_a   1.000
_cell.length_b   1.000
_cell.length_c   1.000
_cell.angle_alpha   90.00
_cell.angle_beta   90.00
_cell.angle_gamma   90.00
#
_symmetry.space_group_name_H-M   'P 1'
#
loop_
_entity.id
_entity.type
_entity.pdbx_description
1 polymer ?
#
loop_
_entity_poly.entity_id
_entity_poly.type
_entity_poly.pdbx_seq_one_letter_code
_entity_poly.pdbx_strand_id
1 'polypeptide(L)'
;MATIYLVRHGQAGGQDYNKLTAAGEEQARLLGRYLKRAGIHFDSTATGSLGRQQETLQLIRSEMSAEACPEPETHNELNEIEPRV
;
A
#
# COMPACT_ATOMS: atom_id res chain seq x y z
N MET A 1 -9.99 18.70 -11.44
CA MET A 1 -8.80 18.73 -10.56
C MET A 1 -8.46 17.29 -10.26
N ALA A 2 -7.20 16.89 -10.38
CA ALA A 2 -6.77 15.53 -10.01
C ALA A 2 -6.29 15.52 -8.55
N THR A 3 -6.57 14.43 -7.82
CA THR A 3 -6.11 14.21 -6.45
C THR A 3 -5.24 12.96 -6.43
N ILE A 4 -4.05 13.05 -5.84
CA ILE A 4 -3.13 11.92 -5.70
C ILE A 4 -2.93 11.65 -4.21
N TYR A 5 -3.06 10.39 -3.82
CA TYR A 5 -2.76 9.92 -2.48
C TYR A 5 -1.44 9.15 -2.50
N LEU A 6 -0.51 9.53 -1.64
CA LEU A 6 0.76 8.85 -1.48
C LEU A 6 0.77 8.12 -0.15
N VAL A 7 0.94 6.80 -0.21
CA VAL A 7 0.98 5.94 0.97
C VAL A 7 2.35 5.28 1.02
N ARG A 8 3.08 5.50 2.13
CA ARG A 8 4.29 4.74 2.43
C ARG A 8 3.88 3.38 2.99
N HIS A 9 4.63 2.33 2.63
CA HIS A 9 4.42 0.99 3.18
C HIS A 9 4.39 1.00 4.72
N GLY A 10 3.63 0.08 5.30
CA GLY A 10 3.62 -0.14 6.76
C GLY A 10 4.98 -0.61 7.28
N GLN A 11 5.14 -0.68 8.59
CA GLN A 11 6.39 -1.13 9.20
C GLN A 11 6.81 -2.53 8.68
N ALA A 12 7.94 -2.58 7.98
CA ALA A 12 8.60 -3.81 7.53
C ALA A 12 9.83 -4.09 8.41
N GLY A 13 10.19 -5.36 8.57
CA GLY A 13 11.34 -5.74 9.39
C GLY A 13 11.28 -7.16 9.94
N GLY A 14 12.28 -7.50 10.77
CA GLY A 14 12.47 -8.84 11.29
C GLY A 14 13.42 -9.65 10.40
N GLN A 15 13.13 -10.95 10.25
CA GLN A 15 13.97 -11.87 9.46
C GLN A 15 13.82 -11.68 7.94
N ASP A 16 12.71 -11.08 7.50
CA ASP A 16 12.43 -10.81 6.09
C ASP A 16 11.99 -9.35 5.91
N TYR A 17 12.92 -8.50 5.51
CA TYR A 17 12.66 -7.07 5.29
C TYR A 17 11.72 -6.82 4.09
N ASN A 18 11.47 -7.82 3.25
CA ASN A 18 10.50 -7.73 2.16
C ASN A 18 9.05 -7.96 2.61
N LYS A 19 8.80 -8.19 3.90
CA LYS A 19 7.45 -8.37 4.46
C LYS A 19 7.12 -7.36 5.52
N LEU A 20 5.83 -7.10 5.68
CA LEU A 20 5.35 -6.33 6.81
C LEU A 20 5.53 -7.10 8.12
N THR A 21 5.76 -6.35 9.19
CA THR A 21 5.58 -6.85 10.55
C THR A 21 4.08 -6.88 10.88
N ALA A 22 3.68 -7.58 11.94
CA ALA A 22 2.28 -7.54 12.41
C ALA A 22 1.76 -6.11 12.65
N ALA A 23 2.64 -5.21 13.14
CA ALA A 23 2.31 -3.80 13.30
C ALA A 23 2.12 -3.10 11.94
N GLY A 24 2.96 -3.41 10.95
CA GLY A 24 2.84 -2.89 9.58
C GLY A 24 1.56 -3.34 8.88
N GLU A 25 1.15 -4.59 9.08
CA GLU A 25 -0.13 -5.07 8.57
C GLU A 25 -1.31 -4.31 9.18
N GLU A 26 -1.31 -4.12 10.52
CA GLU A 26 -2.39 -3.40 11.18
C GLU A 26 -2.44 -1.92 10.78
N GLN A 27 -1.29 -1.29 10.56
CA GLN A 27 -1.21 0.07 9.99
C GLN A 27 -1.92 0.14 8.63
N ALA A 28 -1.64 -0.82 7.73
CA ALA A 28 -2.27 -0.87 6.41
C ALA A 28 -3.79 -1.09 6.51
N ARG A 29 -4.25 -2.01 7.37
CA ARG A 29 -5.67 -2.27 7.59
C ARG A 29 -6.40 -1.05 8.18
N LEU A 30 -5.81 -0.38 9.17
CA LEU A 30 -6.37 0.84 9.75
C LEU A 30 -6.56 1.94 8.70
N LEU A 31 -5.58 2.11 7.81
CA LEU A 31 -5.68 3.07 6.72
C LEU A 31 -6.82 2.69 5.75
N GLY A 32 -6.91 1.43 5.34
CA GLY A 32 -8.01 0.97 4.47
C GLY A 32 -9.39 1.22 5.09
N ARG A 33 -9.55 0.92 6.39
CA ARG A 33 -10.80 1.21 7.12
C ARG A 33 -11.10 2.71 7.19
N TYR A 34 -10.08 3.54 7.37
CA TYR A 34 -10.24 4.99 7.34
C TYR A 34 -10.70 5.48 5.96
N LEU A 35 -10.04 5.07 4.87
CA LEU A 35 -10.37 5.48 3.50
C LEU A 35 -11.80 5.10 3.13
N LYS A 36 -12.22 3.88 3.50
CA LYS A 36 -13.60 3.42 3.34
C LYS A 36 -14.60 4.29 4.11
N ARG A 37 -14.34 4.58 5.39
CA ARG A 37 -15.21 5.44 6.20
C ARG A 37 -15.29 6.87 5.67
N ALA A 38 -14.20 7.36 5.08
CA ALA A 38 -14.12 8.67 4.45
C ALA A 38 -14.82 8.73 3.07
N GLY A 39 -15.27 7.60 2.53
CA GLY A 39 -15.92 7.54 1.21
C GLY A 39 -14.95 7.77 0.04
N ILE A 40 -13.65 7.54 0.24
CA ILE A 40 -12.64 7.73 -0.80
C ILE A 40 -12.70 6.56 -1.78
N HIS A 41 -12.74 6.89 -3.07
CA HIS A 41 -12.69 5.95 -4.18
C HIS A 41 -11.52 6.33 -5.08
N PHE A 42 -10.82 5.33 -5.59
CA PHE A 42 -9.68 5.51 -6.49
C PHE A 42 -10.05 5.06 -7.89
N ASP A 43 -9.75 5.91 -8.88
CA ASP A 43 -9.88 5.54 -10.29
C ASP A 43 -8.74 4.62 -10.75
N SER A 44 -7.58 4.71 -10.12
CA SER A 44 -6.45 3.80 -10.31
C SER A 44 -5.61 3.66 -9.04
N THR A 45 -4.88 2.55 -8.93
CA THR A 45 -3.88 2.35 -7.87
C THR A 45 -2.59 1.83 -8.45
N ALA A 46 -1.47 2.14 -7.80
CA ALA A 46 -0.14 1.72 -8.21
C ALA A 46 0.72 1.39 -7.00
N THR A 47 1.66 0.47 -7.18
CA THR A 47 2.66 0.07 -6.16
C THR A 47 3.98 -0.25 -6.84
N GLY A 48 5.09 -0.19 -6.10
CA GLY A 48 6.32 -0.85 -6.52
C GLY A 48 6.21 -2.37 -6.35
N SER A 49 7.23 -3.08 -6.83
CA SER A 49 7.31 -4.54 -6.85
C SER A 49 7.84 -5.15 -5.54
N LEU A 50 8.22 -4.34 -4.56
CA LEU A 50 8.70 -4.82 -3.27
C LEU A 50 7.54 -5.42 -2.46
N GLY A 51 7.77 -6.58 -1.83
CA GLY A 51 6.72 -7.33 -1.13
C GLY A 51 5.96 -6.48 -0.09
N ARG A 52 6.68 -5.72 0.75
CA ARG A 52 6.10 -4.83 1.76
C ARG A 52 5.20 -3.74 1.18
N GLN A 53 5.47 -3.28 -0.04
CA GLN A 53 4.67 -2.27 -0.73
C GLN A 53 3.38 -2.91 -1.27
N GLN A 54 3.51 -4.06 -1.95
CA GLN A 54 2.37 -4.82 -2.46
C GLN A 54 1.43 -5.27 -1.33
N GLU A 55 1.99 -5.82 -0.25
CA GLU A 55 1.25 -6.28 0.92
C GLU A 55 0.49 -5.12 1.60
N THR A 56 1.10 -3.93 1.69
CA THR A 56 0.42 -2.74 2.22
C THR A 56 -0.82 -2.40 1.39
N LEU A 57 -0.70 -2.34 0.07
CA LEU A 57 -1.81 -1.99 -0.81
C LEU A 57 -2.89 -3.09 -0.83
N GLN A 58 -2.49 -4.37 -0.80
CA GLN A 58 -3.43 -5.49 -0.69
C GLN A 58 -4.26 -5.43 0.59
N LEU A 59 -3.63 -5.13 1.73
CA LEU A 59 -4.33 -5.00 3.00
C LEU A 59 -5.27 -3.79 3.04
N ILE A 60 -4.84 -2.64 2.52
CA ILE A 60 -5.72 -1.47 2.34
C ILE A 60 -6.93 -1.84 1.49
N ARG A 61 -6.70 -2.49 0.35
CA ARG A 61 -7.75 -2.91 -0.58
C ARG A 61 -8.72 -3.91 0.06
N SER A 62 -8.23 -4.83 0.89
CA SER A 62 -9.07 -5.84 1.56
C SER A 62 -10.08 -5.23 2.55
N GLU A 63 -9.77 -4.05 3.10
CA GLU A 63 -10.67 -3.31 4.00
C GLU A 63 -11.63 -2.41 3.21
N MET A 64 -11.23 -2.01 2.01
CA MET A 64 -12.06 -1.32 1.01
C MET A 64 -12.91 -2.32 0.19
N SER A 65 -13.62 -1.85 -0.82
CA SER A 65 -14.26 -2.72 -1.81
C SER A 65 -13.42 -2.76 -3.11
N ALA A 66 -13.63 -3.79 -3.94
CA ALA A 66 -12.92 -3.92 -5.21
C ALA A 66 -13.24 -2.75 -6.17
N GLU A 67 -14.43 -2.17 -6.04
CA GLU A 67 -14.87 -1.01 -6.82
C GLU A 67 -14.23 0.30 -6.33
N ALA A 68 -14.01 0.44 -5.02
CA ALA A 68 -13.41 1.64 -4.44
C ALA A 68 -11.88 1.64 -4.56
N CYS A 69 -11.26 0.48 -4.74
CA CYS A 69 -9.81 0.31 -4.87
C CYS A 69 -9.52 -0.75 -5.95
N PRO A 70 -9.32 -0.34 -7.21
CA PRO A 70 -9.04 -1.25 -8.31
C PRO A 70 -7.73 -2.03 -8.13
N GLU A 71 -7.55 -3.11 -8.89
CA GLU A 71 -6.29 -3.86 -8.91
C GLU A 71 -5.11 -2.95 -9.25
N PRO A 72 -3.96 -3.12 -8.58
CA PRO A 72 -2.85 -2.19 -8.71
C PRO A 72 -1.99 -2.48 -9.93
N GLU A 73 -1.56 -1.41 -10.58
CA GLU A 73 -0.44 -1.48 -11.52
C GLU A 73 0.88 -1.55 -10.77
N THR A 74 1.73 -2.51 -11.14
CA THR A 74 3.07 -2.64 -10.54
C THR A 74 4.10 -1.92 -11.39
N HIS A 75 4.83 -0.98 -10.78
CA HIS A 75 5.84 -0.15 -11.44
C HIS A 75 7.16 -0.22 -10.66
N ASN A 76 8.20 -0.85 -11.23
CA ASN A 76 9.51 -0.99 -10.56
C ASN A 76 10.18 0.35 -10.22
N GLU A 77 9.86 1.42 -10.96
CA GLU A 77 10.35 2.79 -10.72
C GLU A 77 9.86 3.37 -9.37
N LEU A 78 8.84 2.76 -8.75
CA LEU A 78 8.32 3.11 -7.43
C LEU A 78 9.00 2.35 -6.29
N ASN A 79 9.97 1.48 -6.60
CA ASN A 79 10.74 0.78 -5.59
C ASN A 79 11.59 1.76 -4.79
N GLU A 80 11.85 1.41 -3.53
CA GLU A 80 12.76 2.16 -2.68
C GLU A 80 14.15 2.21 -3.31
N ILE A 81 14.79 3.38 -3.20
CA ILE A 81 16.14 3.59 -3.71
C ILE A 81 17.11 2.78 -2.85
N GLU A 82 17.81 1.83 -3.46
CA GLU A 82 18.92 1.16 -2.79
C GLU A 82 19.99 2.22 -2.45
N PRO A 83 20.50 2.24 -1.19
CA PRO A 83 21.54 3.19 -0.83
C PRO A 83 22.72 3.01 -1.76
N ARG A 84 23.11 4.07 -2.46
CA ARG A 84 24.37 4.09 -3.21
C ARG A 84 25.50 3.96 -2.19
N VAL A 85 26.16 2.80 -2.17
CA VAL A 85 27.38 2.56 -1.38
C VAL A 85 28.55 3.30 -2.00
#